data_AF-A0A2H1JT26-F1
#
_entry.id   AF-A0A2H1JT26-F1
#
_cell.length_a   1.000
_cell.length_b   1.000
_cell.length_c   1.000
_cell.angle_alpha   90.00
_cell.angle_beta   90.00
_cell.angle_gamma   90.00
#
_symmetry.space_group_name_H-M   'P 1'
#
loop_
_entity.id
_entity.type
_entity.pdbx_description
1 polymer ?
#
loop_
_entity_poly.entity_id
_entity_poly.type
_entity_poly.pdbx_seq_one_letter_code
_entity_poly.pdbx_strand_id
1 'polypeptide(L)' 'MDWSIQEVARLTGTTSRTLRHYDAIGLLPPTSIAANGYRCYDEAALVRLQRILLLKELGSRRLPTRR' A
#
# COMPACT_ATOMS: atom_id res chain seq x y z
N MET A 1 -14.87 -1.33 -7.68
CA MET A 1 -14.05 -2.45 -8.19
C MET A 1 -13.05 -2.76 -7.11
N ASP A 2 -12.75 -4.05 -6.90
CA ASP A 2 -11.80 -4.48 -5.90
C ASP A 2 -10.58 -5.08 -6.59
N TRP A 3 -9.39 -4.72 -6.13
CA TRP A 3 -8.12 -5.18 -6.66
C TRP A 3 -7.50 -6.23 -5.74
N SER A 4 -6.96 -7.29 -6.34
CA SER A 4 -6.14 -8.26 -5.62
C SER A 4 -4.81 -7.66 -5.18
N ILE A 5 -4.18 -8.24 -4.16
CA ILE A 5 -2.83 -7.84 -3.71
C ILE A 5 -1.76 -7.84 -4.82
N GLN A 6 -1.92 -8.67 -5.86
CA GLN A 6 -0.99 -8.70 -7.00
C GLN A 6 -1.22 -7.52 -7.95
N GLU A 7 -2.48 -7.17 -8.22
CA GLU A 7 -2.83 -6.01 -9.05
C GLU A 7 -2.41 -4.71 -8.36
N VAL A 8 -2.70 -4.57 -7.06
CA VAL A 8 -2.28 -3.39 -6.28
C VAL A 8 -0.75 -3.24 -6.30
N ALA A 9 -0.01 -4.34 -6.14
CA ALA A 9 1.44 -4.33 -6.21
C ALA A 9 1.94 -3.81 -7.57
N ARG A 10 1.35 -4.30 -8.67
CA ARG A 10 1.68 -3.86 -10.02
C ARG A 10 1.32 -2.40 -10.28
N LEU A 11 0.14 -1.95 -9.86
CA LEU A 11 -0.35 -0.58 -10.07
C LEU A 11 0.47 0.48 -9.32
N THR A 12 0.94 0.15 -8.12
CA THR A 12 1.61 1.12 -7.23
C THR A 12 3.13 0.99 -7.23
N GLY A 13 3.70 0.08 -8.03
CA GLY A 13 5.14 -0.18 -8.06
C GLY A 13 5.70 -0.70 -6.73
N THR A 14 4.84 -1.26 -5.87
CA THR A 14 5.24 -1.90 -4.61
C THR A 14 5.28 -3.42 -4.75
N THR A 15 5.66 -4.10 -3.68
CA THR A 15 5.66 -5.57 -3.65
C THR A 15 4.50 -6.10 -2.82
N SER A 16 3.99 -7.28 -3.16
CA SER A 16 2.99 -7.95 -2.32
C SER A 16 3.52 -8.24 -0.90
N ARG A 17 4.85 -8.36 -0.73
CA ARG A 17 5.49 -8.47 0.59
C ARG A 17 5.32 -7.18 1.40
N THR A 18 5.50 -6.02 0.78
CA THR A 18 5.25 -4.71 1.42
C THR A 18 3.80 -4.57 1.83
N LEU A 19 2.85 -4.95 0.96
CA LEU A 19 1.42 -4.88 1.27
C LEU A 19 1.04 -5.81 2.43
N ARG A 20 1.54 -7.06 2.45
CA ARG A 20 1.34 -7.97 3.59
C ARG A 20 1.96 -7.43 4.88
N HIS A 21 3.08 -6.73 4.79
CA HIS A 21 3.68 -6.09 5.95
C HIS A 21 2.78 -4.95 6.47
N TYR A 22 2.25 -4.10 5.58
CA TYR A 22 1.33 -3.02 5.97
C TYR A 22 0.03 -3.54 6.58
N ASP A 23 -0.50 -4.66 6.09
CA ASP A 23 -1.61 -5.38 6.71
C ASP A 23 -1.23 -5.87 8.12
N ALA A 24 -0.10 -6.58 8.25
CA ALA A 24 0.34 -7.16 9.53
C ALA A 24 0.57 -6.11 10.64
N ILE A 25 0.96 -4.88 10.29
CA ILE A 25 1.14 -3.77 11.24
C ILE A 25 -0.11 -2.88 11.36
N GLY A 26 -1.22 -3.21 10.69
CA GLY A 26 -2.47 -2.45 10.69
C GLY A 26 -2.43 -1.12 9.93
N LEU A 27 -1.38 -0.86 9.15
CA LEU A 27 -1.21 0.38 8.41
C LEU A 27 -2.15 0.45 7.19
N LEU A 28 -2.30 -0.67 6.49
CA LEU A 28 -3.19 -0.83 5.34
C LEU A 28 -3.87 -2.22 5.38
N PRO A 29 -4.94 -2.39 6.18
CA PRO A 29 -5.71 -3.62 6.18
C PRO A 29 -6.43 -3.80 4.83
N PRO A 30 -6.67 -5.04 4.39
CA PRO A 30 -7.48 -5.31 3.21
C PRO A 30 -8.94 -4.89 3.46
N THR A 31 -9.61 -4.42 2.41
CA THR A 31 -11.03 -4.04 2.48
C THR A 31 -11.90 -5.28 2.67
N SER A 32 -11.53 -6.39 2.03
CA SER A 32 -12.22 -7.67 2.18
C SER A 32 -11.27 -8.84 1.93
N ILE A 33 -11.66 -10.01 2.42
CA ILE A 33 -11.02 -11.29 2.12
C ILE A 33 -12.02 -12.08 1.28
N ALA A 34 -11.67 -12.35 0.03
CA ALA A 34 -12.49 -13.15 -0.87
C ALA A 34 -12.60 -14.60 -0.36
N ALA A 35 -13.61 -15.34 -0.84
CA ALA A 35 -13.87 -16.71 -0.40
C ALA A 35 -12.70 -17.69 -0.60
N ASN A 36 -11.77 -17.38 -1.51
CA ASN A 36 -10.55 -18.13 -1.77
C ASN A 36 -9.35 -17.67 -0.91
N GLY A 37 -9.56 -16.78 0.05
CA GLY A 37 -8.52 -16.24 0.93
C GLY A 37 -7.70 -15.09 0.32
N TYR A 38 -8.02 -14.63 -0.89
CA TYR A 38 -7.32 -13.49 -1.46
C TYR A 38 -7.74 -12.18 -0.80
N ARG A 39 -6.74 -11.33 -0.53
CA ARG A 39 -6.92 -9.98 -0.02
C ARG A 39 -7.34 -9.07 -1.16
N CYS A 40 -8.44 -8.37 -0.95
CA CYS A 40 -9.01 -7.41 -1.87
C CYS A 40 -8.93 -6.00 -1.28
N TYR A 41 -8.61 -5.04 -2.13
CA TYR A 41 -8.49 -3.63 -1.78
C TYR A 41 -9.42 -2.84 -2.69
N ASP A 42 -10.23 -1.98 -2.11
CA ASP A 42 -11.09 -1.07 -2.84
C ASP A 42 -10.37 0.26 -3.17
N GLU A 43 -11.12 1.18 -3.75
CA GLU A 43 -10.59 2.49 -4.15
C GLU A 43 -10.11 3.30 -2.93
N ALA A 44 -10.83 3.22 -1.80
CA ALA A 44 -10.44 3.90 -0.58
C ALA A 44 -9.10 3.38 -0.04
N ALA A 45 -8.87 2.07 -0.09
CA ALA A 45 -7.59 1.47 0.24
C ALA A 45 -6.47 1.92 -0.69
N LEU A 46 -6.73 2.06 -2.01
CA LEU A 46 -5.74 2.60 -2.95
C LEU A 46 -5.38 4.05 -2.65
N VAL A 47 -6.36 4.92 -2.37
CA VAL A 47 -6.11 6.31 -1.98
C VAL A 47 -5.27 6.39 -0.69
N ARG A 48 -5.56 5.53 0.28
CA ARG A 48 -4.77 5.41 1.52
C ARG A 48 -3.35 4.95 1.24
N LEU A 49 -3.17 3.93 0.40
CA LEU A 49 -1.86 3.44 -0.01
C LEU A 49 -1.04 4.54 -0.70
N GLN A 50 -1.64 5.31 -1.61
CA GLN A 50 -0.98 6.43 -2.26
C GLN A 50 -0.46 7.46 -1.25
N ARG A 51 -1.26 7.80 -0.23
CA ARG A 51 -0.84 8.71 0.85
C ARG A 51 0.33 8.15 1.66
N ILE A 52 0.28 6.85 2.01
CA ILE A 52 1.37 6.17 2.74
C ILE A 52 2.67 6.24 1.93
N LEU A 53 2.61 5.94 0.63
CA LEU A 53 3.79 5.97 -0.24
C LEU A 53 4.36 7.38 -0.39
N LEU A 54 3.51 8.39 -0.55
CA LEU A 54 3.93 9.80 -0.60
C LEU A 54 4.66 10.21 0.69
N LEU A 55 4.08 9.91 1.85
CA LEU A 55 4.69 10.23 3.15
C LEU A 55 6.03 9.50 3.36
N LYS A 56 6.11 8.23 2.95
CA LYS A 56 7.36 7.46 2.99
C LYS A 56 8.44 8.10 2.12
N GLU A 57 8.10 8.59 0.93
CA GLU A 57 9.06 9.24 0.04
C GLU A 57 9.59 10.57 0.64
N LEU A 58 8.71 11.37 1.25
CA LEU A 58 9.10 12.61 1.92
C LEU A 58 10.03 12.37 3.11
N GLY A 59 9.76 11.35 3.93
CA GLY A 59 10.65 10.98 5.05
C GLY A 59 12.00 10.42 4.59
N SER A 60 12.07 9.86 3.38
CA SER A 60 13.30 9.32 2.79
C SER A 60 14.13 10.41 2.08
N ARG A 61 13.47 11.47 1.60
CA ARG A 61 14.14 12.63 0.99
C ARG A 61 14.76 13.47 2.10
N ARG A 62 16.02 13.17 2.42
CA ARG A 62 16.86 14.08 3.20
C ARG A 62 16.91 15.40 2.44
N LEU A 63 16.22 16.42 2.96
CA LEU A 63 16.30 17.77 2.39
C LEU A 63 17.79 18.13 2.34
N PRO A 64 18.30 18.67 1.21
CA PRO A 64 19.67 19.13 1.16
C PRO A 64 19.82 20.19 2.25
N THR A 65 20.52 19.83 3.32
CA THR A 65 20.98 20.78 4.33
C THR A 65 21.91 21.72 3.59
N ARG A 66 21.38 22.86 3.13
CA ARG A 66 22.19 23.97 2.65
C ARG A 66 23.03 24.43 3.85
N ARG A 67 24.31 24.03 3.84
CA ARG A 67 25.37 24.74 4.57
C ARG A 67 25.72 26.00 3.80
#